data_AF-A0A960N589-F1
#
_entry.id   AF-A0A960N589-F1
#
_cell.length_a   1.000
_cell.length_b   1.000
_cell.length_c   1.000
_cell.angle_alpha   90.00
_cell.angle_beta   90.00
_cell.angle_gamma   90.00
#
_symmetry.space_group_name_H-M   'P 1'
#
loop_
_entity.id
_entity.type
_entity.pdbx_description
1 polymer ?
#
loop_
_entity_poly.entity_id
_entity_poly.type
_entity_poly.pdbx_seq_one_letter_code
_entity_poly.pdbx_strand_id
1 'polypeptide(L)'
;PNLGASGAISGVLGAYLVLFPRNQVIAVFFFRLVAIPAIFVLGIWGVTQFFAGMGSLGNAGVTGGVAYAAHVGGFIAGLLAGVIARFTLPEEPETPFRRAYERLPARPRSGPWRR
;
A
#
# COMPACT_ATOMS: atom_id res chain seq x y z
N PRO A 1 14.37 -8.51 15.12
CA PRO A 1 13.12 -9.22 14.74
C PRO A 1 12.17 -8.31 13.93
N ASN A 2 12.37 -8.24 12.61
CA ASN A 2 11.50 -7.52 11.65
C ASN A 2 10.89 -8.46 10.59
N LEU A 3 11.19 -9.77 10.67
CA LEU A 3 10.61 -10.79 9.80
C LEU A 3 9.09 -10.84 10.07
N GLY A 4 8.30 -10.27 9.16
CA GLY A 4 6.84 -10.31 9.21
C GLY A 4 6.17 -8.94 9.15
N ALA A 5 6.72 -7.92 9.81
CA ALA A 5 6.12 -6.57 9.82
C ALA A 5 6.10 -5.94 8.42
N SER A 6 7.19 -6.07 7.66
CA SER A 6 7.25 -5.56 6.28
C SER A 6 6.33 -6.30 5.32
N GLY A 7 6.10 -7.60 5.53
CA GLY A 7 5.11 -8.38 4.78
C GLY A 7 3.68 -7.92 5.06
N ALA A 8 3.34 -7.65 6.32
CA ALA A 8 2.04 -7.10 6.70
C ALA A 8 1.80 -5.71 6.07
N ILE A 9 2.82 -4.84 6.10
CA ILE A 9 2.78 -3.54 5.39
C ILE A 9 2.53 -3.76 3.89
N SER A 10 3.24 -4.72 3.28
CA SER A 10 3.03 -5.07 1.87
C SER A 10 1.59 -5.49 1.59
N GLY A 11 0.96 -6.23 2.50
CA GLY A 11 -0.46 -6.58 2.41
C GLY A 11 -1.40 -5.38 2.51
N VAL A 12 -1.13 -4.45 3.43
CA VAL A 12 -1.91 -3.20 3.50
C VAL A 12 -1.79 -2.41 2.20
N LEU A 13 -0.60 -2.33 1.62
CA LEU A 13 -0.37 -1.65 0.33
C LEU A 13 -1.09 -2.34 -0.84
N GLY A 14 -1.12 -3.68 -0.86
CA GLY A 14 -1.88 -4.45 -1.84
C GLY A 14 -3.38 -4.16 -1.76
N ALA A 15 -3.95 -4.19 -0.55
CA ALA A 15 -5.37 -3.87 -0.35
C ALA A 15 -5.68 -2.42 -0.75
N TYR A 16 -4.80 -1.49 -0.36
CA TYR A 16 -4.90 -0.07 -0.72
C TYR A 16 -4.92 0.14 -2.23
N LEU A 17 -4.06 -0.56 -2.98
CA LEU A 17 -4.02 -0.45 -4.44
C LEU A 17 -5.37 -0.82 -5.08
N VAL A 18 -6.02 -1.88 -4.59
CA VAL A 18 -7.32 -2.33 -5.13
C VAL A 18 -8.44 -1.34 -4.80
N LEU A 19 -8.47 -0.86 -3.55
CA LEU A 19 -9.53 0.02 -3.06
C LEU A 19 -9.38 1.46 -3.56
N PHE A 20 -8.14 1.95 -3.70
CA PHE A 20 -7.84 3.36 -3.97
C PHE A 20 -6.85 3.57 -5.14
N PRO A 21 -7.06 2.95 -6.32
CA PRO A 21 -6.05 2.95 -7.39
C PRO A 21 -5.72 4.35 -7.95
N ARG A 22 -6.66 5.29 -7.85
CA ARG A 22 -6.52 6.67 -8.36
C ARG A 22 -6.05 7.66 -7.29
N ASN A 23 -5.93 7.24 -6.03
CA ASN A 23 -5.54 8.17 -4.98
C ASN A 23 -4.10 8.61 -5.17
N GLN A 24 -3.81 9.89 -4.88
CA GLN A 24 -2.50 10.46 -5.14
C GLN A 24 -1.56 10.14 -3.99
N VAL A 25 -0.43 9.53 -4.32
CA VAL A 25 0.69 9.30 -3.40
C VAL A 25 1.75 10.34 -3.70
N ILE A 26 2.19 11.06 -2.67
CA ILE A 26 3.28 12.01 -2.79
C ILE A 26 4.59 11.22 -2.75
N ALA A 27 5.35 11.27 -3.83
CA ALA A 27 6.64 10.63 -3.97
C ALA A 27 7.73 11.68 -4.19
N VAL A 28 8.95 11.38 -3.72
CA VAL A 28 10.13 12.19 -4.01
C VAL A 28 10.71 11.75 -5.36
N PHE A 29 10.77 12.66 -6.32
CA PHE A 29 11.34 12.43 -7.63
C PHE A 29 12.33 13.55 -7.98
N PHE A 30 13.62 13.22 -8.10
CA PHE A 30 14.71 14.16 -8.42
C PHE A 30 14.59 15.51 -7.67
N PHE A 31 14.51 15.46 -6.34
CA PHE A 31 14.38 16.62 -5.42
C PHE A 31 13.02 17.35 -5.41
N ARG A 32 12.00 16.85 -6.11
CA ARG A 32 10.65 17.40 -6.06
C ARG A 32 9.66 16.43 -5.43
N LEU A 33 8.65 16.97 -4.78
CA LEU A 33 7.46 16.23 -4.36
C LEU A 33 6.50 16.17 -5.54
N VAL A 34 6.19 14.97 -6.02
CA VAL A 34 5.29 14.75 -7.14
C VAL A 34 4.14 13.87 -6.66
N ALA A 35 2.91 14.29 -6.98
CA ALA A 35 1.72 13.49 -6.76
C ALA A 35 1.57 12.50 -7.93
N ILE A 36 1.56 11.21 -7.61
CA ILE A 36 1.44 10.14 -8.59
C ILE A 36 0.29 9.22 -8.16
N PRO A 37 -0.60 8.80 -9.08
CA PRO A 37 -1.62 7.81 -8.76
C PRO A 37 -1.03 6.54 -8.15
N ALA A 38 -1.66 6.04 -7.09
CA ALA A 38 -1.23 4.85 -6.34
C ALA A 38 -1.01 3.63 -7.24
N ILE A 39 -1.80 3.49 -8.31
CA ILE A 39 -1.64 2.40 -9.29
C ILE A 39 -0.26 2.32 -9.90
N PHE A 40 0.36 3.46 -10.20
CA PHE A 40 1.71 3.46 -10.77
C PHE A 40 2.76 3.20 -9.69
N VAL A 41 2.66 3.90 -8.56
CA VAL A 41 3.65 3.78 -7.48
C VAL A 41 3.69 2.36 -6.92
N LEU A 42 2.54 1.85 -6.50
CA LEU A 42 2.44 0.54 -5.85
C LEU A 42 2.47 -0.60 -6.86
N GLY A 43 1.91 -0.41 -8.06
CA GLY A 43 1.96 -1.41 -9.12
C GLY A 43 3.40 -1.67 -9.58
N ILE A 44 4.16 -0.62 -9.88
CA ILE A 44 5.58 -0.76 -10.25
C ILE A 44 6.37 -1.38 -9.09
N TRP A 45 6.18 -0.90 -7.86
CA TRP A 45 6.88 -1.44 -6.70
C TRP A 45 6.58 -2.94 -6.48
N GLY A 46 5.33 -3.38 -6.57
CA GLY A 46 4.97 -4.79 -6.45
C GLY A 46 5.63 -5.67 -7.52
N VAL A 47 5.70 -5.16 -8.76
CA VAL A 47 6.39 -5.83 -9.87
C VAL A 47 7.89 -5.94 -9.61
N THR A 48 8.55 -4.90 -9.06
CA THR A 48 9.98 -5.01 -8.72
C THR A 48 10.23 -6.01 -7.60
N GLN A 49 9.33 -6.13 -6.60
CA GLN A 49 9.45 -7.16 -5.56
C GLN A 49 9.42 -8.58 -6.16
N PHE A 50 8.55 -8.81 -7.15
CA PHE A 50 8.45 -10.10 -7.83
C PHE A 50 9.74 -10.45 -8.60
N PHE A 51 10.23 -9.53 -9.43
CA PHE A 51 11.46 -9.77 -10.21
C PHE A 51 12.71 -9.87 -9.33
N ALA A 52 12.82 -9.04 -8.29
CA ALA A 52 13.92 -9.11 -7.34
C ALA A 52 13.90 -10.43 -6.54
N GLY A 53 12.70 -10.90 -6.17
CA GLY A 53 12.51 -12.22 -5.58
C GLY A 53 12.99 -13.34 -6.49
N MET A 54 12.58 -13.34 -7.76
CA MET A 54 13.04 -14.35 -8.73
C MET A 54 14.56 -14.30 -8.95
N GLY A 55 15.16 -13.11 -9.06
CA GLY A 55 16.61 -12.96 -9.21
C GLY A 55 17.40 -13.43 -8.00
N SER A 56 16.83 -13.28 -6.79
CA SER A 56 17.46 -13.74 -5.55
C SER A 56 17.47 -15.26 -5.36
N LEU A 57 16.69 -16.01 -6.14
CA LEU A 57 16.71 -17.48 -6.10
C LEU A 57 17.99 -18.06 -6.73
N GLY A 58 18.66 -17.31 -7.62
CA GLY A 58 19.91 -17.71 -8.29
C GLY A 58 21.18 -17.38 -7.50
N ASN A 59 21.12 -16.39 -6.59
CA ASN A 59 22.23 -16.01 -5.70
C ASN A 59 21.87 -16.44 -4.28
N ALA A 60 22.56 -17.45 -3.74
CA ALA A 60 22.28 -18.11 -2.46
C ALA A 60 22.50 -17.24 -1.19
N GLY A 61 21.97 -16.02 -1.16
CA GLY A 61 21.78 -15.24 0.06
C GLY A 61 20.44 -15.61 0.69
N VAL A 62 20.44 -16.65 1.54
CA VAL A 62 19.25 -17.22 2.23
C VAL A 62 18.36 -16.16 2.89
N THR A 63 18.91 -15.02 3.29
CA THR A 63 18.18 -13.91 3.92
C THR A 63 17.47 -12.97 2.94
N GLY A 64 18.01 -12.78 1.73
CA GLY A 64 17.45 -11.87 0.72
C GLY A 64 16.19 -12.42 0.07
N GLY A 65 16.21 -13.69 -0.34
CA GLY A 65 15.06 -14.33 -1.00
C GLY A 65 13.83 -14.46 -0.10
N VAL A 66 14.04 -14.75 1.19
CA VAL A 66 12.93 -14.83 2.17
C VAL A 66 12.25 -13.46 2.35
N ALA A 67 13.02 -12.36 2.32
CA ALA A 67 12.45 -11.03 2.43
C ALA A 67 11.57 -10.65 1.23
N TYR A 68 12.02 -10.93 0.01
CA TYR A 68 11.21 -10.69 -1.19
C TYR A 68 9.96 -11.58 -1.22
N ALA A 69 10.09 -12.86 -0.85
CA ALA A 69 8.94 -13.76 -0.75
C ALA A 69 7.88 -13.25 0.24
N ALA A 70 8.30 -12.69 1.39
CA ALA A 70 7.38 -12.10 2.36
C ALA A 70 6.66 -10.85 1.82
N HIS A 71 7.35 -10.00 1.06
CA HIS A 71 6.72 -8.82 0.43
C HIS A 71 5.73 -9.22 -0.67
N VAL A 72 6.14 -10.14 -1.56
CA VAL A 72 5.28 -10.62 -2.65
C VAL A 72 4.05 -11.33 -2.11
N GLY A 73 4.24 -12.26 -1.16
CA GLY A 73 3.15 -12.98 -0.52
C GLY A 73 2.19 -12.05 0.22
N GLY A 74 2.75 -11.10 0.98
CA GLY A 74 1.98 -10.06 1.66
C GLY A 74 1.16 -9.23 0.67
N PHE A 75 1.78 -8.71 -0.37
CA PHE A 75 1.12 -7.88 -1.38
C PHE A 75 -0.02 -8.63 -2.08
N ILE A 76 0.20 -9.89 -2.49
CA ILE A 76 -0.85 -10.72 -3.11
C ILE A 76 -2.01 -10.96 -2.14
N ALA A 77 -1.73 -11.33 -0.89
CA ALA A 77 -2.76 -11.49 0.13
C ALA A 77 -3.57 -10.19 0.32
N GLY A 78 -2.88 -9.04 0.29
CA GLY A 78 -3.47 -7.71 0.29
C GLY A 78 -4.40 -7.45 -0.89
N LEU A 79 -3.95 -7.74 -2.12
CA LEU A 79 -4.78 -7.59 -3.32
C LEU A 79 -6.07 -8.39 -3.19
N LEU A 80 -5.98 -9.66 -2.77
CA LEU A 80 -7.14 -10.54 -2.56
C LEU A 80 -8.07 -9.98 -1.49
N ALA A 81 -7.53 -9.58 -0.34
CA ALA A 81 -8.30 -8.97 0.74
C ALA A 81 -8.99 -7.68 0.29
N GLY A 82 -8.31 -6.84 -0.49
CA GLY A 82 -8.88 -5.61 -1.07
C GLY A 82 -10.02 -5.90 -2.05
N VAL A 83 -9.89 -6.94 -2.89
CA VAL A 83 -10.96 -7.38 -3.78
C VAL A 83 -12.16 -7.85 -2.96
N ILE A 84 -11.94 -8.71 -1.97
CA ILE A 84 -13.01 -9.18 -1.07
C ILE A 84 -13.70 -8.00 -0.40
N ALA A 85 -12.94 -7.11 0.23
CA ALA A 85 -13.45 -5.92 0.91
C ALA A 85 -14.27 -5.02 -0.03
N ARG A 86 -13.84 -4.84 -1.29
CA ARG A 86 -14.58 -4.04 -2.27
C ARG A 86 -15.99 -4.57 -2.54
N PHE A 87 -16.19 -5.88 -2.43
CA PHE A 87 -17.49 -6.52 -2.64
C PHE A 87 -18.28 -6.73 -1.35
N THR A 88 -17.61 -6.95 -0.21
CA THR A 88 -18.26 -7.25 1.07
C THR A 88 -18.50 -6.01 1.93
N LEU A 89 -17.74 -4.94 1.73
CA LEU A 89 -17.79 -3.68 2.46
C LEU A 89 -18.04 -2.51 1.48
N PRO A 90 -19.24 -2.41 0.90
CA PRO A 90 -19.58 -1.34 -0.05
C PRO A 90 -19.63 0.04 0.60
N GLU A 91 -19.89 0.09 1.92
CA GLU A 91 -19.87 1.30 2.73
C GLU A 91 -18.80 1.22 3.80
N GLU A 92 -18.28 2.37 4.22
CA GLU A 92 -17.31 2.45 5.30
C GLU A 92 -17.95 2.00 6.62
N PRO A 93 -17.46 0.92 7.27
CA PRO A 93 -18.06 0.42 8.49
C PRO A 93 -17.98 1.46 9.62
N GLU A 94 -18.99 1.45 10.49
CA GLU A 94 -19.02 2.25 11.71
C GLU A 94 -17.89 1.81 12.65
N THR A 95 -16.77 2.55 12.64
CA THR A 95 -15.64 2.32 13.54
C THR A 95 -15.59 3.38 14.65
N PRO A 96 -15.00 3.07 15.82
CA PRO A 96 -14.73 4.09 16.85
C PRO A 96 -13.97 5.30 16.29
N PHE A 97 -13.10 5.08 15.31
CA PHE A 97 -12.36 6.13 14.61
C PHE A 97 -13.26 6.99 13.75
N ARG A 98 -14.19 6.41 13.00
CA ARG A 98 -15.16 7.15 12.18
C ARG A 98 -15.96 8.14 13.03
N ARG A 99 -16.53 7.67 14.15
CA ARG A 99 -17.25 8.55 15.08
C ARG A 99 -16.36 9.64 15.67
N ALA A 100 -15.10 9.32 15.96
CA ALA A 100 -14.14 10.32 16.42
C ALA A 100 -13.86 11.37 15.33
N TYR A 101 -13.68 10.96 14.08
CA TYR A 101 -13.48 11.85 12.94
C TYR A 101 -14.70 12.73 12.64
N GLU A 102 -15.91 12.20 12.72
CA GLU A 102 -17.15 12.94 12.52
C GLU A 102 -17.40 13.99 13.63
N ARG A 103 -16.84 13.76 14.83
CA ARG A 103 -16.88 14.73 15.94
C ARG A 103 -15.85 15.85 15.80
N LEU A 104 -14.84 15.70 14.95
CA LEU A 104 -13.89 16.77 14.71
C LEU A 104 -14.59 17.91 13.95
N PRO A 105 -14.33 19.18 14.30
CA PRO A 105 -14.85 20.29 13.52
C PRO A 105 -14.41 20.13 12.06
N ALA A 106 -15.33 20.32 11.13
CA ALA A 106 -15.07 20.19 9.70
C ALA A 106 -13.81 20.99 9.34
N ARG A 107 -12.80 20.30 8.79
CA ARG A 107 -11.53 20.94 8.42
C ARG A 107 -11.83 22.05 7.40
N PRO A 108 -11.32 23.28 7.57
CA PRO A 108 -11.57 24.36 6.61
C PRO A 108 -11.24 23.90 5.19
N ARG A 109 -12.18 24.08 4.26
CA ARG A 109 -12.01 23.66 2.85
C ARG A 109 -10.85 24.39 2.15
N SER A 110 -10.39 25.50 2.72
CA SER A 110 -9.25 26.32 2.27
C SER A 110 -8.02 26.09 3.15
N GLY A 111 -7.17 25.14 2.76
CA GLY A 111 -5.85 24.93 3.37
C GLY A 111 -4.75 25.01 2.31
N PRO A 112 -3.52 25.45 2.68
CA PRO A 112 -2.42 25.66 1.73
C PRO A 112 -1.93 24.38 1.02
N TRP A 113 -2.42 23.22 1.43
CA TRP A 113 -2.03 21.88 0.94
C TRP A 113 -2.91 21.34 -0.21
N ARG A 114 -3.88 22.14 -0.70
CA ARG A 114 -4.57 21.86 -1.98
C ARG A 114 -3.98 22.75 -3.07
N ARG A 115 -2.91 22.30 -3.71
CA ARG A 115 -2.49 22.74 -5.04
C ARG A 115 -2.02 21.54 -5.84
#